data_AF-C7NCX3-F1
#
_entry.id   AF-C7NCX3-F1
#
_cell.length_a   1.000
_cell.length_b   1.000
_cell.length_c   1.000
_cell.angle_alpha   90.00
_cell.angle_beta   90.00
_cell.angle_gamma   90.00
#
_symmetry.space_group_name_H-M   'P 1'
#
loop_
_entity.id
_entity.type
_entity.pdbx_description
1 polymer ?
#
loop_
_entity_poly.entity_id
_entity_poly.type
_entity_poly.pdbx_seq_one_letter_code
_entity_poly.pdbx_strand_id
1 'polypeptide(L)'
;MKKILFLIMLVVLGNSFAAPSKNSKIGSVSNEITANEKKEVERVLQKELQSIMNEIVGAELSEIAKIIGNQIFDKESNISASAKNRIIQKFSKEYISMALNNIDTKIDIKQFKNLPNNKVQVFYDIKIKDISKISLESKKEMEEKVLKNLGYKSQDEIKKILMSSSNDAKKEKIYESILQESLKIVGEKMKNIKAEAFLVKDAATTFVKRNGVWKIEGLNN
;
A
#
# COMPACT_ATOMS: atom_id res chain seq x y z
N MET A 1 -4.06 -10.63 18.35
CA MET A 1 -3.40 -11.29 17.19
C MET A 1 -3.52 -10.50 15.87
N LYS A 2 -4.65 -9.83 15.53
CA LYS A 2 -4.76 -9.02 14.28
C LYS A 2 -3.95 -7.71 14.25
N LYS A 3 -3.63 -7.14 15.41
CA LYS A 3 -2.72 -5.96 15.54
C LYS A 3 -1.24 -6.31 15.26
N ILE A 4 -0.88 -7.59 15.33
CA ILE A 4 0.49 -8.11 15.21
C ILE A 4 0.90 -8.30 13.74
N LEU A 5 -0.01 -8.66 12.82
CA LEU A 5 0.32 -8.70 11.38
C LEU A 5 0.57 -7.31 10.79
N PHE A 6 -0.15 -6.29 11.29
CA PHE A 6 0.06 -4.88 10.95
C PHE A 6 1.40 -4.32 11.48
N LEU A 7 2.04 -5.02 12.42
CA LEU A 7 3.34 -4.69 13.03
C LEU A 7 4.49 -5.51 12.42
N ILE A 8 4.22 -6.70 11.87
CA ILE A 8 5.22 -7.58 11.21
C ILE A 8 5.79 -6.95 9.92
N MET A 9 5.01 -6.10 9.24
CA MET A 9 5.42 -5.33 8.06
C MET A 9 6.48 -4.25 8.34
N LEU A 10 6.61 -3.79 9.59
CA LEU A 10 7.59 -2.77 10.01
C LEU A 10 8.98 -3.35 10.36
N VAL A 11 9.13 -4.67 10.50
CA VAL A 11 10.37 -5.30 11.01
C VAL A 11 11.26 -5.86 9.88
N VAL A 12 10.71 -6.19 8.71
CA VAL A 12 11.47 -6.85 7.64
C VAL A 12 12.26 -5.87 6.75
N LEU A 13 11.83 -4.61 6.63
CA LEU A 13 12.53 -3.59 5.83
C LEU A 13 13.61 -2.81 6.61
N GLY A 14 13.64 -2.91 7.94
CA GLY A 14 14.58 -2.20 8.80
C GLY A 14 16.02 -2.75 8.79
N ASN A 15 16.26 -3.92 8.21
CA ASN A 15 17.59 -4.58 8.26
C ASN A 15 18.37 -4.59 6.94
N SER A 16 17.78 -4.21 5.80
CA SER A 16 18.46 -4.25 4.49
C SER A 16 19.28 -3.00 4.16
N PHE A 17 19.31 -1.98 5.04
CA PHE A 17 20.04 -0.72 4.81
C PHE A 17 21.13 -0.41 5.85
N ALA A 18 21.42 -1.32 6.77
CA ALA A 18 22.51 -1.17 7.74
C ALA A 18 23.81 -1.78 7.19
N ALA A 19 24.50 -1.05 6.30
CA ALA A 19 25.94 -1.27 6.07
C ALA A 19 26.73 -0.13 6.73
N PRO A 20 27.72 -0.42 7.59
CA PRO A 20 28.50 0.61 8.28
C PRO A 20 29.39 1.36 7.29
N SER A 21 29.31 2.69 7.29
CA SER A 21 30.22 3.53 6.51
C SER A 21 31.60 3.50 7.15
N LYS A 22 32.61 3.01 6.41
CA LYS A 22 34.01 3.22 6.78
C LYS A 22 34.40 4.64 6.40
N ASN A 23 34.87 5.38 7.40
CA ASN A 23 35.43 6.73 7.30
C ASN A 23 36.48 6.83 6.18
N SER A 24 36.31 7.80 5.29
CA SER A 24 37.44 8.48 4.65
C SER A 24 37.28 9.99 4.84
N LYS A 25 38.21 10.57 5.61
CA LYS A 25 38.49 12.01 5.56
C LYS A 25 39.02 12.31 4.17
N ILE A 26 38.55 13.37 3.50
CA ILE A 26 39.33 14.25 2.59
C ILE A 26 38.47 15.43 2.13
N GLY A 27 39.04 16.64 2.26
CA GLY A 27 38.97 17.75 1.29
C GLY A 27 37.66 18.53 1.18
N SER A 28 37.60 19.69 1.84
CA SER A 28 36.56 20.70 1.62
C SER A 28 36.71 21.36 0.26
N VAL A 29 35.73 21.17 -0.63
CA VAL A 29 35.38 22.13 -1.67
C VAL A 29 33.88 22.33 -1.55
N SER A 30 33.48 23.53 -1.12
CA SER A 30 32.09 23.94 -0.95
C SER A 30 31.44 24.15 -2.33
N ASN A 31 30.99 23.05 -2.95
CA ASN A 31 30.02 23.10 -4.03
C ASN A 31 28.64 22.90 -3.40
N GLU A 32 28.06 23.96 -2.87
CA GLU A 32 26.66 23.91 -2.46
C GLU A 32 25.78 23.70 -3.69
N ILE A 33 24.98 22.63 -3.70
CA ILE A 33 24.05 22.41 -4.79
C ILE A 33 23.04 23.56 -4.89
N THR A 34 22.78 23.97 -6.12
CA THR A 34 21.86 25.07 -6.43
C THR A 34 20.41 24.72 -6.05
N ALA A 35 19.55 25.74 -5.93
CA ALA A 35 18.13 25.53 -5.68
C ALA A 35 17.46 24.66 -6.77
N ASN A 36 17.89 24.77 -8.03
CA ASN A 36 17.41 23.94 -9.12
C ASN A 36 17.87 22.48 -8.99
N GLU A 37 19.12 22.25 -8.57
CA GLU A 37 19.61 20.91 -8.30
C GLU A 37 18.91 20.26 -7.11
N LYS A 38 18.57 21.03 -6.06
CA LYS A 38 17.76 20.53 -4.94
C LYS A 38 16.39 20.03 -5.42
N LYS A 39 15.71 20.81 -6.27
CA LYS A 39 14.42 20.42 -6.87
C LYS A 39 14.54 19.15 -7.72
N GLU A 40 15.62 19.02 -8.49
CA GLU A 40 15.84 17.83 -9.30
C GLU A 40 16.11 16.60 -8.43
N VAL A 41 16.94 16.73 -7.39
CA VAL A 41 17.19 15.65 -6.42
C VAL A 41 15.90 15.24 -5.71
N GLU A 42 15.09 16.20 -5.26
CA GLU A 42 13.77 15.94 -4.66
C GLU A 42 12.84 15.19 -5.63
N ARG A 43 12.77 15.63 -6.89
CA ARG A 43 11.96 14.99 -7.93
C ARG A 43 12.39 13.54 -8.18
N VAL A 44 13.71 13.30 -8.24
CA VAL A 44 14.26 11.94 -8.40
C VAL A 44 13.95 11.10 -7.17
N LEU A 45 14.18 11.63 -5.96
CA LEU A 45 13.87 10.95 -4.70
C LEU A 45 12.39 10.53 -4.65
N GLN A 46 11.48 11.46 -4.93
CA GLN A 46 10.04 11.20 -4.94
C GLN A 46 9.68 10.10 -5.93
N LYS A 47 10.17 10.19 -7.17
CA LYS A 47 9.87 9.21 -8.21
C LYS A 47 10.37 7.80 -7.85
N GLU A 48 11.64 7.68 -7.47
CA GLU A 48 12.26 6.38 -7.18
C GLU A 48 11.64 5.73 -5.94
N LEU A 49 11.48 6.49 -4.85
CA LEU A 49 10.84 5.97 -3.64
C LEU A 49 9.38 5.62 -3.87
N GLN A 50 8.63 6.40 -4.65
CA GLN A 50 7.24 6.05 -4.98
C GLN A 50 7.16 4.74 -5.78
N SER A 51 8.08 4.50 -6.70
CA SER A 51 8.15 3.23 -7.45
C SER A 51 8.42 2.04 -6.51
N ILE A 52 9.46 2.14 -5.69
CA ILE A 52 9.84 1.10 -4.72
C ILE A 52 8.70 0.83 -3.74
N MET A 53 8.08 1.89 -3.23
CA MET A 53 6.93 1.80 -2.34
C MET A 53 5.75 1.08 -2.99
N ASN A 54 5.42 1.40 -4.24
CA ASN A 54 4.33 0.74 -4.95
C ASN A 54 4.61 -0.75 -5.17
N GLU A 55 5.86 -1.13 -5.44
CA GLU A 55 6.25 -2.54 -5.59
C GLU A 55 6.15 -3.31 -4.28
N ILE A 56 6.77 -2.81 -3.21
CA ILE A 56 6.80 -3.46 -1.89
C ILE A 56 5.38 -3.55 -1.32
N VAL A 57 4.66 -2.41 -1.29
CA VAL A 57 3.29 -2.36 -0.77
C VAL A 57 2.35 -3.18 -1.66
N GLY A 58 2.53 -3.15 -2.98
CA GLY A 58 1.73 -3.93 -3.92
C GLY A 58 1.85 -5.45 -3.71
N ALA A 59 3.07 -5.94 -3.47
CA ALA A 59 3.31 -7.35 -3.17
C ALA A 59 2.58 -7.80 -1.90
N GLU A 60 2.70 -7.02 -0.85
CA GLU A 60 2.06 -7.31 0.43
C GLU A 60 0.53 -7.21 0.38
N LEU A 61 0.00 -6.19 -0.30
CA LEU A 61 -1.44 -6.06 -0.55
C LEU A 61 -1.99 -7.25 -1.34
N SER A 62 -1.17 -7.85 -2.22
CA SER A 62 -1.54 -9.07 -2.96
C SER A 62 -1.69 -10.28 -2.03
N GLU A 63 -0.81 -10.44 -1.05
CA GLU A 63 -0.94 -11.50 -0.04
C GLU A 63 -2.17 -11.31 0.84
N ILE A 64 -2.39 -10.08 1.31
CA ILE A 64 -3.57 -9.71 2.11
C ILE A 64 -4.86 -9.99 1.33
N ALA A 65 -4.89 -9.60 0.06
CA ALA A 65 -6.06 -9.81 -0.79
C ALA A 65 -6.41 -11.29 -0.97
N LYS A 66 -5.39 -12.16 -1.12
CA LYS A 66 -5.59 -13.62 -1.15
C LYS A 66 -6.15 -14.14 0.17
N ILE A 67 -5.64 -13.66 1.30
CA ILE A 67 -6.13 -14.06 2.64
C ILE A 67 -7.60 -13.66 2.80
N ILE A 68 -7.95 -12.41 2.48
CA ILE A 68 -9.33 -11.91 2.56
C ILE A 68 -10.23 -12.71 1.62
N GLY A 69 -9.82 -12.86 0.35
CA GLY A 69 -10.56 -13.59 -0.66
C GLY A 69 -10.84 -15.04 -0.27
N ASN A 70 -9.92 -15.72 0.42
CA ASN A 70 -10.16 -17.08 0.91
C ASN A 70 -11.14 -17.14 2.10
N GLN A 71 -11.27 -16.07 2.88
CA GLN A 71 -12.11 -16.02 4.08
C GLN A 71 -13.57 -15.65 3.79
N ILE A 72 -13.88 -15.10 2.61
CA ILE A 72 -15.24 -14.63 2.30
C ILE A 72 -16.21 -15.75 1.96
N PHE A 73 -15.70 -16.89 1.48
CA PHE A 73 -16.54 -18.00 1.06
C PHE A 73 -16.98 -18.79 2.29
N ASP A 74 -18.30 -18.98 2.40
CA ASP A 74 -18.83 -19.84 3.44
C ASP A 74 -18.36 -21.28 3.19
N LYS A 75 -18.04 -22.02 4.25
CA LYS A 75 -17.64 -23.44 4.13
C LYS A 75 -18.77 -24.28 3.53
N GLU A 76 -20.02 -23.85 3.76
CA GLU A 76 -21.23 -24.47 3.24
C GLU A 76 -21.66 -23.93 1.87
N SER A 77 -20.91 -22.99 1.28
CA SER A 77 -21.22 -22.44 -0.04
C SER A 77 -20.94 -23.45 -1.15
N ASN A 78 -21.98 -23.74 -1.94
CA ASN A 78 -21.89 -24.68 -3.05
C ASN A 78 -21.49 -23.98 -4.35
N ILE A 79 -20.37 -23.25 -4.33
CA ILE A 79 -19.84 -22.51 -5.49
C ILE A 79 -18.55 -23.18 -6.00
N SER A 80 -18.43 -23.31 -7.32
CA SER A 80 -17.29 -24.01 -7.94
C SER A 80 -15.95 -23.33 -7.63
N ALA A 81 -14.87 -24.13 -7.57
CA ALA A 81 -13.51 -23.63 -7.32
C ALA A 81 -13.05 -22.61 -8.39
N SER A 82 -13.47 -22.82 -9.65
CA SER A 82 -13.22 -21.89 -10.76
C SER A 82 -13.84 -20.51 -10.49
N ALA A 83 -15.12 -20.48 -10.09
CA ALA A 83 -15.81 -19.24 -9.73
C ALA A 83 -15.17 -18.56 -8.52
N LYS A 84 -14.80 -19.33 -7.47
CA LYS A 84 -14.06 -18.79 -6.31
C LYS A 84 -12.77 -18.08 -6.75
N ASN A 85 -11.96 -18.74 -7.57
CA ASN A 85 -10.69 -18.19 -8.05
C ASN A 85 -10.90 -16.89 -8.85
N ARG A 86 -11.90 -16.85 -9.74
CA ARG A 86 -12.23 -15.64 -10.52
C ARG A 86 -12.61 -14.47 -9.61
N ILE A 87 -13.48 -14.71 -8.62
CA ILE A 87 -13.90 -13.68 -7.65
C ILE A 87 -12.69 -13.17 -6.86
N ILE A 88 -11.84 -14.06 -6.33
CA ILE A 88 -10.65 -13.68 -5.56
C ILE A 88 -9.70 -12.84 -6.41
N GLN A 89 -9.42 -13.24 -7.65
CA GLN A 89 -8.53 -12.49 -8.54
C GLN A 89 -9.06 -11.09 -8.84
N LYS A 90 -10.35 -10.97 -9.14
CA LYS A 90 -11.01 -9.68 -9.38
C LYS A 90 -10.94 -8.78 -8.16
N PHE A 91 -11.35 -9.30 -7.00
CA PHE A 91 -11.26 -8.59 -5.72
C PHE A 91 -9.84 -8.16 -5.40
N SER A 92 -8.86 -9.04 -5.61
CA SER A 92 -7.46 -8.73 -5.28
C SER A 92 -6.92 -7.57 -6.11
N LYS A 93 -7.21 -7.57 -7.41
CA LYS A 93 -6.82 -6.48 -8.30
C LYS A 93 -7.46 -5.16 -7.87
N GLU A 94 -8.75 -5.17 -7.56
CA GLU A 94 -9.48 -3.97 -7.14
C GLU A 94 -9.01 -3.46 -5.75
N TYR A 95 -8.75 -4.38 -4.81
CA TYR A 95 -8.23 -4.06 -3.48
C TYR A 95 -6.85 -3.41 -3.55
N ILE A 96 -5.90 -4.01 -4.29
CA ILE A 96 -4.54 -3.49 -4.44
C ILE A 96 -4.59 -2.08 -5.06
N SER A 97 -5.35 -1.91 -6.15
CA SER A 97 -5.51 -0.62 -6.81
C SER A 97 -6.12 0.42 -5.87
N MET A 98 -7.19 0.06 -5.15
CA MET A 98 -7.83 0.94 -4.17
C MET A 98 -6.85 1.33 -3.07
N ALA A 99 -6.11 0.39 -2.48
CA ALA A 99 -5.20 0.67 -1.38
C ALA A 99 -4.01 1.53 -1.83
N LEU A 100 -3.35 1.20 -2.95
CA LEU A 100 -2.24 2.00 -3.49
C LEU A 100 -2.65 3.44 -3.80
N ASN A 101 -3.84 3.64 -4.38
CA ASN A 101 -4.37 4.97 -4.66
C ASN A 101 -4.67 5.80 -3.40
N ASN A 102 -4.78 5.17 -2.22
CA ASN A 102 -5.19 5.82 -0.99
C ASN A 102 -4.11 5.92 0.09
N ILE A 103 -3.02 5.14 0.02
CA ILE A 103 -1.94 5.15 1.03
C ILE A 103 -1.21 6.49 1.11
N ASP A 104 -1.26 7.30 0.04
CA ASP A 104 -0.77 8.69 -0.04
C ASP A 104 0.59 8.87 0.67
N THR A 105 1.64 8.35 0.05
CA THR A 105 3.00 8.42 0.58
C THR A 105 3.56 9.82 0.43
N LYS A 106 3.95 10.43 1.54
CA LYS A 106 4.60 11.75 1.58
C LYS A 106 6.06 11.60 1.99
N ILE A 107 6.93 12.26 1.25
CA ILE A 107 8.36 12.33 1.55
C ILE A 107 8.66 13.73 2.05
N ASP A 108 9.12 13.83 3.28
CA ASP A 108 9.36 15.07 4.00
C ASP A 108 10.88 15.26 4.14
N ILE A 109 11.46 16.02 3.20
CA ILE A 109 12.91 16.27 3.16
C ILE A 109 13.29 17.24 4.30
N LYS A 110 14.18 16.77 5.17
CA LYS A 110 14.67 17.54 6.32
C LYS A 110 15.90 18.35 5.99
N GLN A 111 16.85 17.74 5.28
CA GLN A 111 18.15 18.36 5.06
C GLN A 111 18.84 17.81 3.81
N PHE A 112 19.58 18.69 3.15
CA PHE A 112 20.59 18.32 2.16
C PHE A 112 21.98 18.58 2.76
N LYS A 113 22.87 17.60 2.66
CA LYS A 113 24.27 17.70 3.05
C LYS A 113 25.15 17.45 1.83
N ASN A 114 25.92 18.47 1.44
CA ASN A 114 26.87 18.32 0.35
C ASN A 114 28.00 17.37 0.77
N LEU A 115 28.38 16.50 -0.16
CA LEU A 115 29.50 15.59 -0.02
C LEU A 115 30.50 15.85 -1.16
N PRO A 116 31.80 15.53 -0.99
CA PRO A 116 32.76 15.62 -2.07
C PRO A 116 32.36 14.78 -3.29
N ASN A 117 32.96 15.08 -4.45
CA ASN A 117 32.80 14.32 -5.69
C ASN A 117 31.39 14.37 -6.31
N ASN A 118 30.77 15.56 -6.34
CA ASN A 118 29.42 15.77 -6.90
C ASN A 118 28.38 14.84 -6.26
N LYS A 119 28.45 14.70 -4.94
CA LYS A 119 27.53 13.89 -4.15
C LYS A 119 26.72 14.76 -3.19
N VAL A 120 25.51 14.32 -2.89
CA VAL A 120 24.63 14.96 -1.92
C VAL A 120 23.96 13.88 -1.10
N GLN A 121 23.98 14.03 0.21
CA GLN A 121 23.18 13.22 1.11
C GLN A 121 21.89 13.95 1.43
N VAL A 122 20.76 13.27 1.26
CA VAL A 122 19.43 13.79 1.56
C VAL A 122 18.89 13.06 2.77
N PHE A 123 18.44 13.82 3.76
CA PHE A 123 17.79 13.31 4.97
C PHE A 123 16.29 13.56 4.86
N TYR A 124 15.47 12.53 5.09
CA TYR A 124 14.02 12.62 4.90
C TYR A 124 13.26 11.64 5.79
N ASP A 125 11.99 11.96 6.01
CA ASP A 125 11.01 11.04 6.55
C ASP A 125 10.07 10.56 5.44
N ILE A 126 9.55 9.34 5.58
CA ILE A 126 8.43 8.85 4.78
C ILE A 126 7.22 8.71 5.70
N LYS A 127 6.15 9.41 5.36
CA LYS A 127 4.86 9.35 6.04
C LYS A 127 3.81 8.74 5.12
N ILE A 128 2.86 8.04 5.70
CA ILE A 128 1.69 7.49 5.03
C ILE A 128 0.45 7.84 5.85
N LYS A 129 -0.74 7.73 5.26
CA LYS A 129 -1.97 7.80 6.07
C LYS A 129 -1.99 6.70 7.12
N ASP A 130 -2.39 7.07 8.33
CA ASP A 130 -2.53 6.12 9.45
C ASP A 130 -3.81 5.29 9.27
N ILE A 131 -3.71 4.23 8.46
CA ILE A 131 -4.82 3.32 8.17
C ILE A 131 -5.29 2.54 9.42
N SER A 132 -4.55 2.58 10.53
CA SER A 132 -5.03 2.03 11.81
C SER A 132 -6.25 2.79 12.36
N LYS A 133 -6.50 4.01 11.85
CA LYS A 133 -7.67 4.84 12.19
C LYS A 133 -8.94 4.47 11.41
N ILE A 134 -8.89 3.50 10.50
CA ILE A 134 -10.09 2.99 9.84
C ILE A 134 -10.96 2.28 10.88
N SER A 135 -12.07 2.92 11.24
CA SER A 135 -13.15 2.25 11.95
C SER A 135 -14.11 1.64 10.94
N LEU A 136 -14.17 0.31 10.87
CA LEU A 136 -15.16 -0.38 10.05
C LEU A 136 -16.56 -0.14 10.64
N GLU A 137 -17.54 0.05 9.77
CA GLU A 137 -18.95 0.17 10.19
C GLU A 137 -19.37 -1.06 11.00
N SER A 138 -20.47 -0.92 11.75
CA SER A 138 -21.09 -2.11 12.33
C SER A 138 -21.45 -3.07 11.19
N LYS A 139 -21.21 -4.37 11.40
CA LYS A 139 -21.55 -5.45 10.45
C LYS A 139 -22.96 -5.29 9.86
N LYS A 140 -23.90 -4.77 10.66
CA LYS A 140 -25.29 -4.53 10.29
C LYS A 140 -25.49 -3.47 9.20
N GLU A 141 -24.79 -2.35 9.26
CA GLU A 141 -24.92 -1.27 8.27
C GLU A 141 -24.43 -1.72 6.89
N MET A 142 -23.33 -2.48 6.87
CA MET A 142 -22.80 -3.12 5.67
C MET A 142 -23.79 -4.15 5.09
N GLU A 143 -24.37 -5.00 5.95
CA GLU A 143 -25.38 -5.98 5.54
C GLU A 143 -26.62 -5.32 4.91
N GLU A 144 -27.10 -4.21 5.47
CA GLU A 144 -28.23 -3.44 4.94
C GLU A 144 -27.92 -2.85 3.55
N LYS A 145 -26.72 -2.29 3.35
CA LYS A 145 -26.27 -1.75 2.05
C LYS A 145 -26.19 -2.85 0.99
N VAL A 146 -25.62 -4.01 1.34
CA VAL A 146 -25.52 -5.17 0.43
C VAL A 146 -26.92 -5.68 0.03
N LEU A 147 -27.83 -5.86 1.00
CA LEU A 147 -29.19 -6.32 0.74
C LEU A 147 -29.92 -5.36 -0.20
N LYS A 148 -29.84 -4.06 0.07
CA LYS A 148 -30.45 -3.00 -0.75
C LYS A 148 -29.90 -3.01 -2.18
N ASN A 149 -28.58 -3.10 -2.35
CA ASN A 149 -27.94 -3.09 -3.67
C ASN A 149 -28.29 -4.33 -4.50
N LEU A 150 -28.46 -5.48 -3.85
CA LEU A 150 -28.82 -6.73 -4.51
C LEU A 150 -30.34 -6.90 -4.70
N GLY A 151 -31.17 -6.08 -4.06
CA GLY A 151 -32.63 -6.17 -4.10
C GLY A 151 -33.20 -7.32 -3.27
N TYR A 152 -32.47 -7.81 -2.26
CA TYR A 152 -32.93 -8.86 -1.35
C TYR A 152 -33.55 -8.26 -0.09
N LYS A 153 -34.57 -8.93 0.44
CA LYS A 153 -35.30 -8.46 1.62
C LYS A 153 -34.67 -8.94 2.93
N SER A 154 -33.86 -10.00 2.89
CA SER A 154 -33.26 -10.59 4.08
C SER A 154 -31.98 -11.37 3.78
N GLN A 155 -31.16 -11.57 4.83
CA GLN A 155 -29.98 -12.44 4.77
C GLN A 155 -30.34 -13.90 4.51
N ASP A 156 -31.53 -14.35 4.92
CA ASP A 156 -31.97 -15.73 4.72
C ASP A 156 -32.25 -16.04 3.24
N GLU A 157 -32.72 -15.06 2.46
CA GLU A 157 -32.81 -15.18 1.00
C GLU A 157 -31.43 -15.39 0.36
N ILE A 158 -30.44 -14.61 0.79
CA ILE A 158 -29.05 -14.75 0.33
C ILE A 158 -28.49 -16.13 0.70
N LYS A 159 -28.62 -16.55 1.96
CA LYS A 159 -28.11 -17.86 2.43
C LYS A 159 -28.71 -19.02 1.65
N LYS A 160 -30.02 -19.02 1.41
CA LYS A 160 -30.69 -20.06 0.62
C LYS A 160 -30.10 -20.17 -0.80
N ILE A 161 -29.77 -19.04 -1.43
CA ILE A 161 -29.16 -19.02 -2.78
C ILE A 161 -27.71 -19.54 -2.72
N LEU A 162 -26.94 -19.17 -1.70
CA LEU A 162 -25.55 -19.62 -1.54
C LEU A 162 -25.46 -21.13 -1.26
N MET A 163 -26.44 -21.69 -0.55
CA MET A 163 -26.55 -23.11 -0.23
C MET A 163 -27.18 -23.96 -1.35
N SER A 164 -27.95 -23.36 -2.27
CA SER A 164 -28.62 -24.13 -3.32
C SER A 164 -27.62 -24.75 -4.30
N SER A 165 -27.89 -25.96 -4.79
CA SER A 165 -27.03 -26.67 -5.74
C SER A 165 -27.04 -26.08 -7.16
N SER A 166 -27.97 -25.18 -7.47
CA SER A 166 -28.07 -24.55 -8.78
C SER A 166 -27.56 -23.10 -8.78
N ASN A 167 -27.15 -22.63 -9.97
CA ASN A 167 -26.92 -21.23 -10.34
C ASN A 167 -25.69 -20.51 -9.74
N ASP A 168 -24.49 -20.92 -10.17
CA ASP A 168 -23.23 -20.23 -9.83
C ASP A 168 -23.24 -18.75 -10.21
N ALA A 169 -23.85 -18.35 -11.34
CA ALA A 169 -23.89 -16.95 -11.77
C ALA A 169 -24.58 -16.02 -10.75
N LYS A 170 -25.67 -16.46 -10.12
CA LYS A 170 -26.32 -15.69 -9.05
C LYS A 170 -25.46 -15.61 -7.79
N LYS A 171 -24.81 -16.71 -7.41
CA LYS A 171 -23.90 -16.75 -6.24
C LYS A 171 -22.68 -15.85 -6.45
N GLU A 172 -22.11 -15.89 -7.64
CA GLU A 172 -21.01 -15.01 -8.04
C GLU A 172 -21.42 -13.55 -7.90
N LYS A 173 -22.58 -13.16 -8.45
CA LYS A 173 -23.08 -11.79 -8.34
C LYS A 173 -23.25 -11.34 -6.88
N ILE A 174 -23.70 -12.23 -5.99
CA ILE A 174 -23.83 -11.95 -4.56
C ILE A 174 -22.44 -11.70 -3.94
N TYR A 175 -21.49 -12.62 -4.12
CA TYR A 175 -20.14 -12.48 -3.58
C TYR A 175 -19.42 -11.24 -4.12
N GLU A 176 -19.51 -10.99 -5.43
CA GLU A 176 -18.93 -9.79 -6.04
C GLU A 176 -19.54 -8.51 -5.47
N SER A 177 -20.86 -8.46 -5.26
CA SER A 177 -21.51 -7.28 -4.71
C SER A 177 -21.11 -7.01 -3.25
N ILE A 178 -20.96 -8.07 -2.44
CA ILE A 178 -20.45 -7.95 -1.06
C ILE A 178 -19.05 -7.36 -1.05
N LEU A 179 -18.16 -7.88 -1.91
CA LEU A 179 -16.78 -7.42 -2.01
C LEU A 179 -16.69 -5.97 -2.52
N GLN A 180 -17.47 -5.62 -3.54
CA GLN A 180 -17.49 -4.27 -4.10
C GLN A 180 -17.96 -3.24 -3.09
N GLU A 181 -19.03 -3.52 -2.35
CA GLU A 181 -19.50 -2.61 -1.29
C GLU A 181 -18.45 -2.50 -0.16
N SER A 182 -17.75 -3.60 0.16
CA SER A 182 -16.67 -3.59 1.16
C SER A 182 -15.53 -2.67 0.72
N LEU A 183 -15.10 -2.79 -0.54
CA LEU A 183 -14.05 -1.96 -1.12
C LEU A 183 -14.43 -0.48 -1.15
N LYS A 184 -15.69 -0.18 -1.48
CA LYS A 184 -16.21 1.19 -1.47
C LYS A 184 -16.13 1.82 -0.09
N ILE A 185 -16.64 1.13 0.94
CA ILE A 185 -16.64 1.62 2.32
C ILE A 185 -15.20 1.83 2.83
N VAL A 186 -14.32 0.85 2.59
CA VAL A 186 -12.91 0.95 3.00
C VAL A 186 -12.23 2.11 2.27
N GLY A 187 -12.44 2.23 0.96
CA GLY A 187 -11.88 3.31 0.14
C GLY A 187 -12.34 4.70 0.58
N GLU A 188 -13.63 4.88 0.85
CA GLU A 188 -14.18 6.14 1.37
C GLU A 188 -13.57 6.49 2.75
N LYS A 189 -13.42 5.51 3.63
CA LYS A 189 -12.80 5.72 4.94
C LYS A 189 -11.33 6.09 4.80
N MET A 190 -10.56 5.40 3.95
CA MET A 190 -9.15 5.72 3.69
C MET A 190 -8.95 7.13 3.14
N LYS A 191 -9.85 7.59 2.26
CA LYS A 191 -9.82 8.97 1.75
C LYS A 191 -9.94 10.01 2.86
N ASN A 192 -10.78 9.73 3.87
CA ASN A 192 -11.10 10.65 4.95
C ASN A 192 -10.07 10.65 6.10
N ILE A 193 -9.08 9.76 6.08
CA ILE A 193 -8.00 9.76 7.08
C ILE A 193 -7.11 10.98 6.87
N LYS A 194 -7.03 11.80 7.91
CA LYS A 194 -6.10 12.95 8.00
C LYS A 194 -4.86 12.65 8.85
N ALA A 195 -4.94 11.65 9.72
CA ALA A 195 -3.82 11.23 10.54
C ALA A 195 -2.73 10.60 9.67
N GLU A 196 -1.49 10.95 9.96
CA GLU A 196 -0.31 10.39 9.29
C GLU A 196 0.49 9.56 10.28
N ALA A 197 1.10 8.49 9.80
CA ALA A 197 2.05 7.67 10.53
C ALA A 197 3.39 7.70 9.81
N PHE A 198 4.49 7.66 10.57
CA PHE A 198 5.81 7.46 10.00
C PHE A 198 5.93 6.02 9.54
N LEU A 199 6.22 5.85 8.25
CA LEU A 199 6.66 4.57 7.71
C LEU A 199 8.16 4.41 7.87
N VAL A 200 8.91 5.48 7.57
CA VAL A 200 10.36 5.56 7.75
C VAL A 200 10.68 6.91 8.38
N LYS A 201 11.56 6.90 9.38
CA LYS A 201 11.96 8.10 10.09
C LYS A 201 13.48 8.26 10.03
N ASP A 202 13.95 9.49 9.87
CA ASP A 202 15.37 9.86 9.91
C ASP A 202 16.21 9.08 8.86
N ALA A 203 15.63 8.81 7.69
CA ALA A 203 16.33 8.12 6.60
C ALA A 203 17.35 9.05 5.93
N ALA A 204 18.41 8.45 5.39
CA ALA A 204 19.41 9.15 4.61
C ALA A 204 19.72 8.39 3.32
N THR A 205 19.83 9.11 2.21
CA THR A 205 20.20 8.54 0.91
C THR A 205 21.20 9.43 0.21
N THR A 206 22.20 8.83 -0.43
CA THR A 206 23.22 9.54 -1.18
C THR A 206 22.88 9.60 -2.65
N PHE A 207 22.96 10.77 -3.24
CA PHE A 207 22.84 11.04 -4.66
C PHE A 207 24.22 11.32 -5.24
N VAL A 208 24.42 10.87 -6.48
CA VAL A 208 25.62 11.15 -7.28
C VAL A 208 25.20 11.74 -8.62
N LYS A 209 25.88 12.81 -9.04
CA LYS A 209 25.66 13.39 -10.37
C LYS A 209 26.49 12.62 -11.39
N ARG A 210 25.83 11.90 -12.31
CA ARG A 210 26.47 11.18 -13.43
C ARG A 210 25.95 11.75 -14.74
N ASN A 211 26.84 12.18 -15.63
CA ASN A 211 26.50 12.78 -16.92
C ASN A 211 25.49 13.94 -16.80
N GLY A 212 25.66 14.80 -15.80
CA GLY A 212 24.78 15.93 -15.55
C GLY A 212 23.45 15.60 -14.85
N VAL A 213 23.12 14.33 -14.64
CA VAL A 213 21.86 13.87 -14.03
C VAL A 213 22.10 13.33 -12.62
N TRP A 214 21.24 13.71 -11.68
CA TRP A 214 21.25 13.18 -10.31
C TRP A 214 20.62 11.80 -10.26
N LYS A 215 21.29 10.85 -9.61
CA LYS A 215 20.80 9.48 -9.39
C LYS A 215 21.06 9.06 -7.95
N ILE A 216 20.21 8.21 -7.39
CA ILE A 216 20.47 7.56 -6.11
C ILE A 216 21.64 6.59 -6.27
N GLU A 217 22.64 6.72 -5.41
CA GLU A 217 23.78 5.82 -5.34
C GLU A 217 23.30 4.42 -4.90
N GLY A 218 23.60 3.39 -5.70
CA GLY A 218 23.26 2.00 -5.41
C GLY A 218 21.95 1.48 -6.01
N LEU A 219 21.05 2.34 -6.53
CA LEU A 219 19.80 1.91 -7.17
C LEU A 219 19.89 1.68 -8.70
N ASN A 220 21.07 1.87 -9.30
CA ASN A 220 21.30 1.65 -10.73
C ASN A 220 22.73 1.14 -10.98
N ASN A 221 22.94 -0.16 -10.77
CA ASN A 221 24.03 -0.92 -11.38
C ASN A 221 23.45 -1.88 -12.40
#